data_AF-A0A495S811-F1
#
_entry.id   AF-A0A495S811-F1
#
_cell.length_a   1.000
_cell.length_b   1.000
_cell.length_c   1.000
_cell.angle_alpha   90.00
_cell.angle_beta   90.00
_cell.angle_gamma   90.00
#
_symmetry.space_group_name_H-M   'P 1'
#
loop_
_entity.id
_entity.type
_entity.pdbx_description
1 polymer ?
#
loop_
_entity_poly.entity_id
_entity_poly.type
_entity_poly.pdbx_seq_one_letter_code
_entity_poly.pdbx_strand_id
1 'polypeptide(L)'
;MWFIVISILLLFASILPYMPLTHWFYRFFEFGKIQILILQMTALIFSFILIDESDVRIRILQLLTLISIIGHFATLYKYTSFHKSVQKEPCDISSEIITVLSANVFQENKQYEQFIALINKYNPDIFLTMESDKNWEKALSVLDHKYKYNVKVALDNTYGMHLYSKLKITNQSVHYFVADDLPSIEAKIRTADNFEFTFFAVHPPPPSPTEEENSKERDGELLSIAKKIKKNADTCVIVGDFNNVAWAKSSILFRKTSETIDGRIGRGFISSFHTKYWFLRFPIDLMFHTSDVFIDELKSLEHFGSDHFPIYAKFFINKKTSEQEHLTENLEEGEHEIVQEIITEGINEKSDNRN
;
A
#
# COMPACT_ATOMS: atom_id res chain seq x y z
N MET A 1 7.75 -27.22 -27.22
CA MET A 1 7.47 -27.73 -25.86
C MET A 1 7.70 -26.66 -24.79
N TRP A 2 8.85 -26.00 -24.75
CA TRP A 2 9.16 -24.95 -23.77
C TRP A 2 8.08 -23.84 -23.70
N PHE A 3 7.67 -23.29 -24.85
CA PHE A 3 6.70 -22.19 -24.91
C PHE A 3 5.34 -22.59 -24.35
N ILE A 4 4.88 -23.80 -24.67
CA ILE A 4 3.62 -24.34 -24.16
C ILE A 4 3.64 -24.38 -22.63
N VAL A 5 4.70 -24.96 -22.04
CA VAL A 5 4.83 -25.08 -20.58
C VAL A 5 4.88 -23.69 -19.93
N ILE A 6 5.74 -22.80 -20.44
CA ILE A 6 5.91 -21.45 -19.86
C ILE A 6 4.62 -20.62 -20.00
N SER A 7 4.00 -20.58 -21.17
CA SER A 7 2.76 -19.83 -21.39
C SER A 7 1.63 -20.35 -20.53
N ILE A 8 1.46 -21.67 -20.40
CA ILE A 8 0.44 -22.24 -19.52
C ILE A 8 0.68 -21.80 -18.08
N LEU A 9 1.89 -21.96 -17.54
CA LEU A 9 2.23 -21.56 -16.18
C LEU A 9 1.99 -20.06 -15.93
N LEU A 10 2.43 -19.20 -16.85
CA LEU A 10 2.25 -17.75 -16.73
C LEU A 10 0.79 -17.33 -16.86
N LEU A 11 -0.01 -17.96 -17.74
CA LEU A 11 -1.44 -17.71 -17.85
C LEU A 11 -2.18 -18.14 -16.58
N PHE A 12 -1.84 -19.29 -16.01
CA PHE A 12 -2.38 -19.71 -14.71
C PHE A 12 -2.02 -18.70 -13.62
N ALA A 13 -0.74 -18.31 -13.52
CA ALA A 13 -0.29 -17.29 -12.58
C ALA A 13 -1.06 -15.96 -12.73
N SER A 14 -1.38 -15.55 -13.96
CA SER A 14 -2.20 -14.35 -14.21
C SER A 14 -3.64 -14.47 -13.73
N ILE A 15 -4.23 -15.68 -13.72
CA ILE A 15 -5.65 -15.90 -13.41
C ILE A 15 -5.87 -16.19 -11.92
N LEU A 16 -4.95 -16.90 -11.26
CA LEU A 16 -5.09 -17.34 -9.85
C LEU A 16 -5.54 -16.22 -8.89
N PRO A 17 -4.98 -14.99 -8.95
CA PRO A 17 -5.41 -13.87 -8.12
C PRO A 17 -6.90 -13.50 -8.18
N TYR A 18 -7.55 -13.75 -9.31
CA TYR A 18 -8.94 -13.36 -9.54
C TYR A 18 -9.93 -14.37 -8.94
N MET A 19 -9.45 -15.53 -8.49
CA MET A 19 -10.27 -16.50 -7.78
C MET A 19 -10.60 -15.98 -6.37
N PRO A 20 -11.80 -16.30 -5.83
CA PRO A 20 -12.20 -15.91 -4.47
C PRO A 20 -11.51 -16.81 -3.41
N LEU A 21 -10.20 -17.01 -3.53
CA LEU A 21 -9.40 -17.84 -2.64
C LEU A 21 -8.49 -16.95 -1.81
N THR A 22 -8.51 -17.12 -0.49
CA THR A 22 -7.78 -16.24 0.45
C THR A 22 -6.40 -16.77 0.83
N HIS A 23 -6.11 -18.06 0.60
CA HIS A 23 -4.83 -18.67 0.94
C HIS A 23 -3.66 -17.98 0.21
N TRP A 24 -2.54 -17.77 0.92
CA TRP A 24 -1.39 -16.96 0.47
C TRP A 24 -0.86 -17.35 -0.92
N PHE A 25 -0.86 -18.64 -1.25
CA PHE A 25 -0.39 -19.15 -2.55
C PHE A 25 -1.09 -18.50 -3.75
N TYR A 26 -2.40 -18.27 -3.65
CA TYR A 26 -3.18 -17.66 -4.73
C TYR A 26 -2.95 -16.15 -4.80
N ARG A 27 -2.80 -15.51 -3.63
CA ARG A 27 -2.57 -14.07 -3.48
C ARG A 27 -1.16 -13.64 -3.90
N PHE A 28 -0.17 -14.52 -3.78
CA PHE A 28 1.22 -14.23 -4.14
C PHE A 28 1.39 -13.70 -5.57
N PHE A 29 0.60 -14.19 -6.52
CA PHE A 29 0.69 -13.76 -7.91
C PHE A 29 0.14 -12.34 -8.17
N GLU A 30 -0.58 -11.73 -7.21
CA GLU A 30 -0.98 -10.31 -7.28
C GLU A 30 0.25 -9.39 -7.27
N PHE A 31 1.22 -9.68 -6.40
CA PHE A 31 2.45 -8.92 -6.25
C PHE A 31 3.31 -9.00 -7.53
N GLY A 32 3.41 -10.20 -8.10
CA GLY A 32 4.26 -10.53 -9.25
C GLY A 32 3.79 -10.02 -10.61
N LYS A 33 2.78 -9.14 -10.69
CA LYS A 33 2.14 -8.76 -11.96
C LYS A 33 3.12 -8.17 -12.99
N ILE A 34 4.09 -7.37 -12.54
CA ILE A 34 5.12 -6.77 -13.41
C ILE A 34 6.07 -7.86 -13.93
N GLN A 35 6.49 -8.76 -13.06
CA GLN A 35 7.36 -9.88 -13.40
C GLN A 35 6.68 -10.83 -14.40
N ILE A 36 5.41 -11.17 -14.16
CA ILE A 36 4.60 -11.99 -15.07
C ILE A 36 4.47 -11.31 -16.43
N LEU A 37 4.19 -10.00 -16.48
CA LEU A 37 4.12 -9.24 -17.72
C LEU A 37 5.44 -9.32 -18.51
N ILE A 38 6.58 -9.11 -17.86
CA ILE A 38 7.90 -9.19 -18.51
C ILE A 38 8.17 -10.60 -19.03
N LEU A 39 7.89 -11.63 -18.24
CA LEU A 39 8.07 -13.02 -18.63
C LEU A 39 7.15 -13.42 -19.79
N GLN A 40 5.89 -12.95 -19.80
CA GLN A 40 4.95 -13.18 -20.89
C GLN A 40 5.40 -12.49 -22.18
N MET A 41 5.83 -11.23 -22.11
CA MET A 41 6.38 -10.52 -23.28
C MET A 41 7.61 -11.24 -23.84
N THR A 42 8.52 -11.66 -22.96
CA THR A 42 9.74 -12.39 -23.35
C THR A 42 9.41 -13.72 -24.01
N ALA A 43 8.53 -14.52 -23.40
CA ALA A 43 8.08 -15.80 -23.94
C ALA A 43 7.38 -15.63 -25.30
N LEU A 44 6.52 -14.61 -25.44
CA LEU A 44 5.82 -14.32 -26.68
C LEU A 44 6.79 -13.93 -27.80
N ILE A 45 7.75 -13.05 -27.54
CA ILE A 45 8.78 -12.65 -28.51
C ILE A 45 9.60 -13.87 -28.96
N PHE A 46 10.12 -14.67 -28.03
CA PHE A 46 10.89 -15.86 -28.38
C PHE A 46 10.08 -16.93 -29.10
N SER A 47 8.75 -16.97 -28.89
CA SER A 47 7.89 -17.89 -29.62
C SER A 47 7.86 -17.60 -31.13
N PHE A 48 7.99 -16.33 -31.53
CA PHE A 48 8.03 -15.95 -32.95
C PHE A 48 9.42 -16.14 -33.58
N ILE A 49 10.48 -16.21 -32.77
CA ILE A 49 11.87 -16.33 -33.25
C ILE A 49 12.33 -17.79 -33.30
N LEU A 50 11.97 -18.59 -32.30
CA LEU A 50 12.53 -19.93 -32.07
C LEU A 50 11.61 -21.07 -32.52
N ILE A 51 10.40 -20.78 -33.00
CA ILE A 51 9.43 -21.79 -33.43
C ILE A 51 9.18 -21.59 -34.93
N ASP A 52 9.83 -22.42 -35.74
CA ASP A 52 9.75 -22.33 -37.21
C ASP A 52 8.35 -22.69 -37.75
N GLU A 53 7.73 -23.74 -37.20
CA GLU A 53 6.38 -24.15 -37.56
C GLU A 53 5.42 -24.04 -36.37
N SER A 54 4.48 -23.11 -36.47
CA SER A 54 3.43 -22.90 -35.47
C SER A 54 2.15 -23.66 -35.85
N ASP A 55 1.88 -24.73 -35.11
CA ASP A 55 0.58 -25.40 -35.17
C ASP A 55 -0.54 -24.50 -34.58
N VAL A 56 -1.81 -24.90 -34.78
CA VAL A 56 -2.97 -24.16 -34.29
C VAL A 56 -2.92 -23.94 -32.77
N ARG A 57 -2.37 -24.87 -31.99
CA ARG A 57 -2.30 -24.77 -30.52
C ARG A 57 -1.31 -23.69 -30.10
N ILE A 58 -0.15 -23.61 -30.75
CA ILE A 58 0.85 -22.57 -30.48
C ILE A 58 0.27 -21.19 -30.80
N ARG A 59 -0.44 -21.04 -31.93
CA ARG A 59 -1.09 -19.77 -32.30
C ARG A 59 -2.16 -19.35 -31.30
N ILE A 60 -2.98 -20.29 -30.81
CA ILE A 60 -3.95 -20.04 -29.75
C ILE A 60 -3.24 -19.56 -28.47
N LEU A 61 -2.16 -20.23 -28.05
CA LEU A 61 -1.40 -19.82 -26.86
C LEU A 61 -0.73 -18.45 -27.02
N GLN A 62 -0.21 -18.13 -28.20
CA GLN A 62 0.31 -16.79 -28.51
C GLN A 62 -0.78 -15.74 -28.37
N LEU A 63 -1.98 -15.99 -28.90
CA LEU A 63 -3.12 -15.08 -28.79
C LEU A 63 -3.56 -14.90 -27.33
N LEU A 64 -3.69 -15.98 -26.56
CA LEU A 64 -4.05 -15.91 -25.13
C LEU A 64 -2.99 -15.17 -24.32
N THR A 65 -1.71 -15.42 -24.60
CA THR A 65 -0.58 -14.70 -23.97
C THR A 65 -0.65 -13.20 -24.30
N LEU A 66 -0.93 -12.84 -25.56
CA LEU A 66 -1.10 -11.45 -25.97
C LEU A 66 -2.27 -10.77 -25.25
N ILE A 67 -3.42 -11.43 -25.12
CA ILE A 67 -4.58 -10.91 -24.38
C ILE A 67 -4.20 -10.67 -22.91
N SER A 68 -3.50 -11.62 -22.28
CA SER A 68 -3.01 -11.48 -20.90
C SER A 68 -2.05 -10.29 -20.74
N ILE A 69 -1.11 -10.11 -21.67
CA ILE A 69 -0.19 -8.97 -21.70
C ILE A 69 -0.96 -7.66 -21.77
N ILE A 70 -1.95 -7.55 -22.66
CA ILE A 70 -2.78 -6.35 -22.79
C ILE A 70 -3.53 -6.07 -21.48
N GLY A 71 -4.11 -7.09 -20.84
CA GLY A 71 -4.81 -6.93 -19.56
C GLY A 71 -3.89 -6.47 -18.42
N HIS A 72 -2.68 -7.04 -18.31
CA HIS A 72 -1.67 -6.60 -17.36
C HIS A 72 -1.23 -5.17 -17.63
N PHE A 73 -0.95 -4.84 -18.90
CA PHE A 73 -0.55 -3.49 -19.29
C PHE A 73 -1.65 -2.48 -18.97
N ALA A 74 -2.91 -2.75 -19.29
CA ALA A 74 -4.05 -1.89 -18.95
C ALA A 74 -4.17 -1.63 -17.44
N THR A 75 -3.97 -2.68 -16.63
CA THR A 75 -3.98 -2.56 -15.16
C THR A 75 -2.82 -1.70 -14.64
N LEU A 76 -1.63 -1.90 -15.20
CA LEU A 76 -0.38 -1.31 -14.72
C LEU A 76 -0.14 0.10 -15.27
N TYR A 77 -0.75 0.45 -16.41
CA TYR A 77 -0.56 1.73 -17.08
C TYR A 77 -0.85 2.94 -16.19
N LYS A 78 -1.90 2.86 -15.36
CA LYS A 78 -2.26 3.91 -14.39
C LYS A 78 -1.18 4.19 -13.34
N TYR A 79 -0.27 3.24 -13.11
CA TYR A 79 0.85 3.38 -12.18
C TYR A 79 2.15 3.77 -12.87
N THR A 80 2.11 4.09 -14.17
CA THR A 80 3.27 4.63 -14.89
C THR A 80 3.27 6.16 -14.81
N SER A 81 4.44 6.77 -15.00
CA SER A 81 4.56 8.24 -15.10
C SER A 81 3.90 8.83 -16.37
N PHE A 82 3.43 7.98 -17.29
CA PHE A 82 2.73 8.40 -18.49
C PHE A 82 1.23 8.62 -18.25
N HIS A 83 0.69 8.06 -17.17
CA HIS A 83 -0.69 8.33 -16.78
C HIS A 83 -0.77 9.72 -16.14
N LYS A 84 -1.74 10.53 -16.59
CA LYS A 84 -1.90 11.88 -16.06
C LYS A 84 -2.36 11.81 -14.60
N SER A 85 -1.54 12.29 -13.68
CA SER A 85 -1.99 12.66 -12.34
C SER A 85 -2.48 14.10 -12.33
N VAL A 86 -3.47 14.43 -11.51
CA VAL A 86 -3.79 15.83 -11.21
C VAL A 86 -2.59 16.42 -10.47
N GLN A 87 -1.90 17.36 -11.12
CA GLN A 87 -0.81 18.13 -10.54
C GLN A 87 -1.29 19.56 -10.34
N LYS A 88 -1.09 20.07 -9.14
CA LYS A 88 -1.52 21.40 -8.73
C LYS A 88 -0.46 21.99 -7.83
N GLU A 89 -0.16 23.26 -8.06
CA GLU A 89 0.69 24.03 -7.17
C GLU A 89 -0.14 24.54 -5.99
N PRO A 90 0.43 24.61 -4.77
CA PRO A 90 -0.19 25.32 -3.66
C PRO A 90 -0.55 26.75 -4.06
N CYS A 91 -1.70 27.22 -3.60
CA CYS A 91 -2.15 28.61 -3.76
C CYS A 91 -2.60 29.19 -2.42
N ASP A 92 -2.91 30.49 -2.35
CA ASP A 92 -3.22 31.23 -1.11
C ASP A 92 -4.33 30.64 -0.23
N ILE A 93 -5.14 29.73 -0.79
CA ILE A 93 -6.25 29.04 -0.10
C ILE A 93 -5.94 27.57 0.23
N SER A 94 -4.72 27.13 -0.04
CA SER A 94 -4.22 25.79 0.27
C SER A 94 -3.48 25.79 1.60
N SER A 95 -3.33 24.63 2.21
CA SER A 95 -2.44 24.50 3.35
C SER A 95 -0.98 24.70 2.95
N GLU A 96 -0.12 24.98 3.93
CA GLU A 96 1.32 24.73 3.80
C GLU A 96 1.59 23.27 3.39
N ILE A 97 2.74 23.05 2.74
CA ILE A 97 3.17 21.70 2.36
C ILE A 97 3.48 20.90 3.63
N ILE A 98 2.91 19.71 3.71
CA ILE A 98 3.10 18.75 4.79
C ILE A 98 3.94 17.60 4.25
N THR A 99 4.93 17.18 5.05
CA THR A 99 5.83 16.09 4.68
C THR A 99 5.64 14.87 5.59
N VAL A 100 5.50 13.69 4.99
CA VAL A 100 5.34 12.40 5.68
C VAL A 100 6.46 11.45 5.28
N LEU A 101 7.01 10.72 6.25
CA LEU A 101 7.90 9.59 6.02
C LEU A 101 7.33 8.34 6.71
N SER A 102 7.03 7.29 5.94
CA SER A 102 6.58 6.01 6.46
C SER A 102 7.64 4.94 6.23
N ALA A 103 7.91 4.12 7.23
CA ALA A 103 8.85 3.01 7.10
C ALA A 103 8.38 1.80 7.91
N ASN A 104 8.27 0.65 7.26
CA ASN A 104 8.40 -0.62 7.94
C ASN A 104 9.87 -0.75 8.38
N VAL A 105 10.11 -0.80 9.69
CA VAL A 105 11.46 -0.76 10.25
C VAL A 105 12.14 -2.12 10.27
N PHE A 106 11.39 -3.19 10.02
CA PHE A 106 11.73 -4.58 10.24
C PHE A 106 12.11 -4.83 11.71
N GLN A 107 11.25 -5.50 12.50
CA GLN A 107 11.39 -5.51 13.97
C GLN A 107 12.80 -5.91 14.46
N GLU A 108 13.41 -6.92 13.83
CA GLU A 108 14.74 -7.45 14.16
C GLU A 108 15.92 -6.55 13.73
N ASN A 109 15.65 -5.52 12.92
CA ASN A 109 16.66 -4.57 12.46
C ASN A 109 17.16 -3.70 13.63
N LYS A 110 18.48 -3.67 13.82
CA LYS A 110 19.13 -2.88 14.88
C LYS A 110 19.85 -1.64 14.35
N GLN A 111 19.65 -1.28 13.09
CA GLN A 111 20.27 -0.10 12.45
C GLN A 111 19.55 1.20 12.85
N TYR A 112 19.32 1.41 14.14
CA TYR A 112 18.58 2.57 14.66
C TYR A 112 19.20 3.90 14.23
N GLU A 113 20.52 4.03 14.34
CA GLU A 113 21.24 5.26 13.99
C GLU A 113 21.11 5.62 12.50
N GLN A 114 21.05 4.62 11.61
CA GLN A 114 20.84 4.87 10.18
C GLN A 114 19.45 5.44 9.93
N PHE A 115 18.43 4.89 10.59
CA PHE A 115 17.07 5.43 10.50
C PHE A 115 16.95 6.82 11.12
N ILE A 116 17.56 7.06 12.29
CA ILE A 116 17.59 8.39 12.93
C ILE A 116 18.28 9.41 12.03
N ALA A 117 19.39 9.04 11.38
CA ALA A 117 20.08 9.88 10.40
C ALA A 117 19.17 10.19 9.19
N LEU A 118 18.40 9.21 8.71
CA LEU A 118 17.40 9.39 7.65
C LEU A 118 16.32 10.41 8.07
N ILE A 119 15.72 10.25 9.26
CA ILE A 119 14.73 11.19 9.79
C ILE A 119 15.32 12.60 9.93
N ASN A 120 16.57 12.72 10.38
CA ASN A 120 17.23 14.02 10.49
C ASN A 120 17.53 14.65 9.13
N LYS A 121 17.93 13.86 8.13
CA LYS A 121 18.20 14.30 6.76
C LYS A 121 16.95 14.84 6.08
N TYR A 122 15.84 14.08 6.12
CA TYR A 122 14.60 14.46 5.44
C TYR A 122 13.72 15.39 6.28
N ASN A 123 13.90 15.38 7.60
CA ASN A 123 13.19 16.23 8.55
C ASN A 123 11.67 16.27 8.32
N PRO A 124 10.97 15.12 8.18
CA PRO A 124 9.55 15.11 7.85
C PRO A 124 8.72 15.74 8.98
N ASP A 125 7.54 16.27 8.68
CA ASP A 125 6.62 16.82 9.69
C ASP A 125 5.94 15.73 10.49
N ILE A 126 5.69 14.60 9.84
CA ILE A 126 5.13 13.39 10.42
C ILE A 126 5.98 12.21 9.98
N PHE A 127 6.30 11.29 10.89
CA PHE A 127 6.81 9.99 10.47
C PHE A 127 6.11 8.83 11.18
N LEU A 128 6.00 7.72 10.45
CA LEU A 128 5.37 6.47 10.87
C LEU A 128 6.43 5.36 10.84
N THR A 129 6.53 4.60 11.91
CA THR A 129 7.23 3.31 11.94
C THR A 129 6.23 2.18 12.10
N MET A 130 6.44 1.10 11.34
CA MET A 130 5.69 -0.17 11.42
C MET A 130 6.67 -1.32 11.69
N GLU A 131 6.20 -2.41 12.27
CA GLU A 131 7.05 -3.45 12.91
C GLU A 131 7.95 -2.90 14.02
N SER A 132 7.48 -1.89 14.76
CA SER A 132 8.29 -1.23 15.78
C SER A 132 7.90 -1.68 17.19
N ASP A 133 8.88 -2.25 17.89
CA ASP A 133 8.77 -2.75 19.27
C ASP A 133 9.27 -1.73 20.31
N LYS A 134 9.42 -2.16 21.56
CA LYS A 134 9.94 -1.31 22.66
C LYS A 134 11.41 -0.92 22.46
N ASN A 135 12.21 -1.72 21.75
CA ASN A 135 13.60 -1.39 21.47
C ASN A 135 13.68 -0.24 20.48
N TRP A 136 12.87 -0.29 19.41
CA TRP A 136 12.69 0.82 18.48
C TRP A 136 12.14 2.06 19.19
N GLU A 137 11.14 1.92 20.05
CA GLU A 137 10.61 3.06 20.83
C GLU A 137 11.72 3.75 21.63
N LYS A 138 12.52 2.96 22.36
CA LYS A 138 13.64 3.48 23.17
C LYS A 138 14.70 4.15 22.30
N ALA A 139 15.07 3.54 21.18
CA ALA A 139 16.08 4.09 20.28
C ALA A 139 15.63 5.42 19.66
N LEU A 140 14.35 5.54 19.31
CA LEU A 140 13.77 6.74 18.70
C LEU A 140 13.46 7.86 19.71
N SER A 141 13.56 7.61 21.02
CA SER A 141 13.31 8.62 22.06
C SER A 141 14.15 9.89 21.91
N VAL A 142 15.33 9.81 21.27
CA VAL A 142 16.15 10.98 20.94
C VAL A 142 15.45 11.99 20.04
N LEU A 143 14.39 11.57 19.32
CA LEU A 143 13.60 12.42 18.43
C LEU A 143 12.37 13.05 19.11
N ASP A 144 12.00 12.61 20.32
CA ASP A 144 10.77 13.05 21.01
C ASP A 144 10.73 14.58 21.24
N HIS A 145 11.89 15.20 21.48
CA HIS A 145 11.99 16.66 21.67
C HIS A 145 11.59 17.45 20.41
N LYS A 146 11.80 16.86 19.23
CA LYS A 146 11.51 17.44 17.91
C LYS A 146 10.09 17.08 17.47
N TYR A 147 9.64 15.87 17.78
CA TYR A 147 8.32 15.34 17.46
C TYR A 147 7.46 15.23 18.73
N LYS A 148 7.02 16.40 19.20
CA LYS A 148 6.35 16.56 20.50
C LYS A 148 5.03 15.80 20.61
N TYR A 149 4.38 15.52 19.48
CA TYR A 149 3.15 14.75 19.43
C TYR A 149 3.46 13.35 18.92
N ASN A 150 3.05 12.33 19.66
CA ASN A 150 3.27 10.95 19.24
C ASN A 150 2.17 10.02 19.77
N VAL A 151 1.96 8.93 19.03
CA VAL A 151 1.11 7.80 19.39
C VAL A 151 1.98 6.56 19.24
N LYS A 152 2.26 5.87 20.34
CA LYS A 152 3.20 4.75 20.35
C LYS A 152 2.48 3.48 20.79
N VAL A 153 2.47 2.48 19.92
CA VAL A 153 1.93 1.14 20.16
C VAL A 153 3.04 0.13 19.89
N ALA A 154 3.94 -0.02 20.86
CA ALA A 154 5.03 -0.97 20.77
C ALA A 154 4.52 -2.39 21.04
N LEU A 155 4.70 -3.30 20.08
CA LEU A 155 4.36 -4.71 20.19
C LEU A 155 5.56 -5.56 19.75
N ASP A 156 5.72 -6.73 20.36
CA ASP A 156 6.80 -7.68 20.03
C ASP A 156 6.37 -8.73 18.98
N ASN A 157 5.21 -8.52 18.34
CA ASN A 157 4.55 -9.45 17.39
C ASN A 157 4.62 -8.96 15.93
N THR A 158 5.59 -8.11 15.57
CA THR A 158 5.74 -7.45 14.27
C THR A 158 4.62 -6.50 13.85
N TYR A 159 3.56 -6.30 14.62
CA TYR A 159 2.49 -5.36 14.25
C TYR A 159 2.49 -4.05 15.05
N GLY A 160 3.54 -3.82 15.84
CA GLY A 160 3.74 -2.56 16.57
C GLY A 160 3.92 -1.37 15.62
N MET A 161 3.38 -0.21 16.00
CA MET A 161 3.49 1.02 15.21
C MET A 161 3.71 2.25 16.09
N HIS A 162 4.48 3.21 15.58
CA HIS A 162 4.64 4.51 16.20
C HIS A 162 4.39 5.64 15.20
N LEU A 163 3.51 6.56 15.56
CA LEU A 163 3.28 7.80 14.85
C LEU A 163 3.96 8.96 15.59
N TYR A 164 4.78 9.73 14.91
CA TYR A 164 5.48 10.90 15.44
C TYR A 164 5.14 12.12 14.59
N SER A 165 4.88 13.26 15.23
CA SER A 165 4.44 14.48 14.55
C SER A 165 5.01 15.74 15.22
N LYS A 166 5.46 16.68 14.39
CA LYS A 166 5.72 18.07 14.79
C LYS A 166 4.42 18.88 14.85
N LEU A 167 3.47 18.53 13.99
CA LEU A 167 2.15 19.13 13.90
C LEU A 167 1.25 18.65 15.05
N LYS A 168 0.31 19.49 15.48
CA LYS A 168 -0.51 19.22 16.65
C LYS A 168 -1.49 18.08 16.38
N ILE A 169 -1.38 17.00 17.15
CA ILE A 169 -2.42 15.96 17.22
C ILE A 169 -3.51 16.46 18.17
N THR A 170 -4.70 16.75 17.65
CA THR A 170 -5.84 17.27 18.41
C THR A 170 -6.74 16.18 18.97
N ASN A 171 -6.77 15.03 18.33
CA ASN A 171 -7.42 13.81 18.79
C ASN A 171 -6.68 12.60 18.25
N GLN A 172 -6.67 11.50 19.00
CA GLN A 172 -6.07 10.24 18.56
C GLN A 172 -6.87 9.04 19.06
N SER A 173 -6.84 7.95 18.31
CA SER A 173 -7.43 6.67 18.69
C SER A 173 -6.61 5.54 18.10
N VAL A 174 -6.38 4.50 18.89
CA VAL A 174 -5.85 3.22 18.41
C VAL A 174 -7.03 2.29 18.29
N HIS A 175 -7.19 1.70 17.11
CA HIS A 175 -8.26 0.76 16.80
C HIS A 175 -7.68 -0.64 16.62
N TYR A 176 -8.50 -1.62 16.93
CA TYR A 176 -8.25 -3.05 16.74
C TYR A 176 -9.50 -3.59 16.06
N PHE A 177 -9.58 -3.51 14.72
CA PHE A 177 -10.85 -3.77 14.03
C PHE A 177 -11.13 -5.26 13.88
N VAL A 178 -10.10 -6.07 13.60
CA VAL A 178 -10.24 -7.52 13.45
C VAL A 178 -9.67 -8.33 14.61
N ALA A 179 -8.57 -7.88 15.22
CA ALA A 179 -7.93 -8.57 16.34
C ALA A 179 -7.23 -7.58 17.29
N ASP A 180 -7.17 -7.92 18.59
CA ASP A 180 -6.65 -7.07 19.67
C ASP A 180 -5.13 -6.83 19.61
N ASP A 181 -4.43 -7.50 18.69
CA ASP A 181 -2.99 -7.46 18.48
C ASP A 181 -2.59 -6.84 17.12
N LEU A 182 -3.57 -6.36 16.35
CA LEU A 182 -3.41 -5.69 15.07
C LEU A 182 -3.87 -4.23 15.17
N PRO A 183 -3.00 -3.30 15.60
CA PRO A 183 -3.39 -1.91 15.80
C PRO A 183 -3.48 -1.15 14.48
N SER A 184 -4.39 -0.18 14.44
CA SER A 184 -4.46 0.90 13.45
C SER A 184 -4.52 2.25 14.17
N ILE A 185 -3.71 3.24 13.75
CA ILE A 185 -3.67 4.55 14.42
C ILE A 185 -4.47 5.57 13.62
N GLU A 186 -5.49 6.16 14.24
CA GLU A 186 -6.21 7.35 13.76
C GLU A 186 -5.72 8.58 14.52
N ALA A 187 -5.27 9.61 13.82
CA ALA A 187 -4.87 10.88 14.42
C ALA A 187 -5.46 12.07 13.66
N LYS A 188 -6.19 12.96 14.37
CA LYS A 188 -6.58 14.26 13.82
C LYS A 188 -5.44 15.25 14.01
N ILE A 189 -4.89 15.73 12.90
CA ILE A 189 -3.72 16.60 12.87
C ILE A 189 -4.14 17.99 12.42
N ARG A 190 -3.65 19.01 13.14
CA ARG A 190 -3.81 20.41 12.80
C ARG A 190 -2.47 21.01 12.36
N THR A 191 -2.46 21.62 11.19
CA THR A 191 -1.31 22.34 10.61
C THR A 191 -1.11 23.71 11.26
N ALA A 192 0.02 24.37 11.00
CA ALA A 192 0.34 25.69 11.56
C ALA A 192 -0.64 26.79 11.08
N ASP A 193 -1.17 26.64 9.88
CA ASP A 193 -2.16 27.50 9.22
C ASP A 193 -3.61 27.05 9.46
N ASN A 194 -3.84 26.20 10.47
CA ASN A 194 -5.15 25.76 10.97
C ASN A 194 -5.98 24.86 10.03
N PHE A 195 -5.40 24.27 9.00
CA PHE A 195 -6.03 23.14 8.32
C PHE A 195 -6.06 21.91 9.24
N GLU A 196 -7.09 21.09 9.08
CA GLU A 196 -7.24 19.84 9.82
C GLU A 196 -7.46 18.69 8.85
N PHE A 197 -6.79 17.58 9.13
CA PHE A 197 -6.97 16.32 8.43
C PHE A 197 -6.82 15.14 9.38
N THR A 198 -7.38 14.01 8.97
CA THR A 198 -7.21 12.73 9.66
C THR A 198 -6.05 11.98 9.01
N PHE A 199 -5.08 11.55 9.80
CA PHE A 199 -4.03 10.64 9.40
C PHE A 199 -4.38 9.23 9.90
N PHE A 200 -4.40 8.25 9.00
CA PHE A 200 -4.58 6.83 9.32
C PHE A 200 -3.29 6.06 9.00
N ALA A 201 -2.70 5.45 10.03
CA ALA A 201 -1.61 4.49 9.87
C ALA A 201 -2.16 3.07 9.83
N VAL A 202 -1.71 2.27 8.87
CA VAL A 202 -2.19 0.90 8.65
C VAL A 202 -1.03 -0.08 8.49
N HIS A 203 -1.14 -1.24 9.12
CA HIS A 203 -0.19 -2.34 8.94
C HIS A 203 -0.87 -3.69 9.22
N PRO A 204 -1.79 -4.14 8.34
CA PRO A 204 -2.41 -5.44 8.49
C PRO A 204 -1.42 -6.61 8.25
N PRO A 205 -1.71 -7.82 8.75
CA PRO A 205 -0.84 -8.97 8.57
C PRO A 205 -0.77 -9.44 7.11
N PRO A 206 0.40 -9.86 6.59
CA PRO A 206 0.49 -10.42 5.25
C PRO A 206 0.02 -11.88 5.21
N PRO A 207 -0.69 -12.30 4.14
CA PRO A 207 -0.84 -13.71 3.85
C PRO A 207 0.52 -14.28 3.40
N SER A 208 1.17 -15.06 4.25
CA SER A 208 2.49 -15.66 3.98
C SER A 208 2.66 -17.01 4.70
N PRO A 209 3.57 -17.88 4.22
CA PRO A 209 3.84 -19.16 4.88
C PRO A 209 4.36 -19.02 6.32
N THR A 210 4.86 -17.84 6.70
CA THR A 210 5.53 -17.59 7.97
C THR A 210 4.72 -16.74 8.93
N GLU A 211 3.67 -16.07 8.46
CA GLU A 211 2.84 -15.17 9.25
C GLU A 211 1.38 -15.61 9.21
N GLU A 212 0.64 -15.42 8.11
CA GLU A 212 -0.76 -15.85 8.03
C GLU A 212 -1.07 -16.75 6.83
N GLU A 213 -1.79 -17.85 7.07
CA GLU A 213 -2.14 -18.80 6.00
C GLU A 213 -2.99 -18.13 4.90
N ASN A 214 -3.80 -17.13 5.26
CA ASN A 214 -4.75 -16.51 4.35
C ASN A 214 -4.90 -14.99 4.58
N SER A 215 -5.59 -14.33 3.65
CA SER A 215 -5.72 -12.86 3.62
C SER A 215 -6.91 -12.27 4.39
N LYS A 216 -7.70 -13.08 5.13
CA LYS A 216 -8.98 -12.61 5.69
C LYS A 216 -8.80 -11.49 6.70
N GLU A 217 -7.89 -11.62 7.67
CA GLU A 217 -7.63 -10.57 8.66
C GLU A 217 -7.11 -9.30 7.98
N ARG A 218 -6.19 -9.46 7.02
CA ARG A 218 -5.68 -8.34 6.23
C ARG A 218 -6.79 -7.57 5.52
N ASP A 219 -7.60 -8.28 4.76
CA ASP A 219 -8.64 -7.68 3.94
C ASP A 219 -9.77 -7.11 4.83
N GLY A 220 -10.11 -7.78 5.94
CA GLY A 220 -11.09 -7.31 6.92
C GLY A 220 -10.66 -6.06 7.68
N GLU A 221 -9.39 -5.97 8.09
CA GLU A 221 -8.80 -4.80 8.74
C GLU A 221 -8.85 -3.59 7.81
N LEU A 222 -8.35 -3.76 6.57
CA LEU A 222 -8.37 -2.70 5.55
C LEU A 222 -9.79 -2.19 5.28
N LEU A 223 -10.75 -3.09 5.06
CA LEU A 223 -12.13 -2.66 4.75
C LEU A 223 -12.87 -2.08 5.97
N SER A 224 -12.51 -2.47 7.20
CA SER A 224 -13.03 -1.84 8.42
C SER A 224 -12.55 -0.40 8.56
N ILE A 225 -11.26 -0.17 8.29
CA ILE A 225 -10.66 1.17 8.21
C ILE A 225 -11.35 1.99 7.11
N ALA A 226 -11.58 1.40 5.93
CA ALA A 226 -12.25 2.10 4.84
C ALA A 226 -13.65 2.60 5.22
N LYS A 227 -14.47 1.77 5.88
CA LYS A 227 -15.79 2.18 6.39
C LYS A 227 -15.69 3.25 7.47
N LYS A 228 -14.66 3.18 8.33
CA LYS A 228 -14.41 4.19 9.37
C LYS A 228 -14.08 5.55 8.76
N ILE A 229 -13.23 5.58 7.73
CA ILE A 229 -12.86 6.79 6.98
C ILE A 229 -14.10 7.41 6.35
N LYS A 230 -14.84 6.63 5.54
CA LYS A 230 -16.04 7.11 4.84
C LYS A 230 -17.09 7.72 5.77
N LYS A 231 -17.17 7.24 7.01
CA LYS A 231 -18.13 7.72 8.01
C LYS A 231 -17.66 8.97 8.77
N ASN A 232 -16.36 9.13 9.03
CA ASN A 232 -15.89 10.08 10.06
C ASN A 232 -14.78 11.05 9.60
N ALA A 233 -14.23 10.89 8.41
CA ALA A 233 -13.14 11.73 7.92
C ALA A 233 -13.61 12.59 6.73
N ASP A 234 -13.48 13.91 6.89
CA ASP A 234 -13.70 14.91 5.83
C ASP A 234 -12.47 14.97 4.92
N THR A 235 -11.32 15.36 5.49
CA THR A 235 -10.00 15.28 4.87
C THR A 235 -9.23 14.13 5.49
N CYS A 236 -8.71 13.21 4.67
CA CYS A 236 -7.99 12.03 5.15
C CYS A 236 -6.73 11.76 4.32
N VAL A 237 -5.66 11.36 5.02
CA VAL A 237 -4.45 10.80 4.45
C VAL A 237 -4.17 9.46 5.12
N ILE A 238 -4.06 8.41 4.33
CA ILE A 238 -3.85 7.03 4.77
C ILE A 238 -2.47 6.62 4.29
N VAL A 239 -1.61 6.15 5.18
CA VAL A 239 -0.25 5.71 4.84
C VAL A 239 0.09 4.47 5.64
N GLY A 240 0.78 3.53 5.01
CA GLY A 240 1.35 2.40 5.71
C GLY A 240 1.71 1.26 4.78
N ASP A 241 2.09 0.14 5.36
CA ASP A 241 2.36 -1.10 4.67
C ASP A 241 1.07 -1.92 4.63
N PHE A 242 0.43 -1.95 3.46
CA PHE A 242 -0.85 -2.64 3.26
C PHE A 242 -0.67 -4.15 3.14
N ASN A 243 0.57 -4.66 3.10
CA ASN A 243 0.88 -6.04 2.77
C ASN A 243 0.11 -6.53 1.52
N ASN A 244 -0.07 -5.58 0.59
CA ASN A 244 -0.85 -5.74 -0.62
C ASN A 244 -0.50 -4.66 -1.64
N VAL A 245 -0.70 -4.98 -2.91
CA VAL A 245 -0.45 -4.04 -4.01
C VAL A 245 -1.69 -3.23 -4.36
N ALA A 246 -1.47 -2.03 -4.88
CA ALA A 246 -2.52 -1.07 -5.24
C ALA A 246 -3.58 -1.60 -6.25
N TRP A 247 -3.20 -2.58 -7.09
CA TRP A 247 -4.09 -3.20 -8.09
C TRP A 247 -4.74 -4.51 -7.63
N ALA A 248 -4.51 -4.94 -6.39
CA ALA A 248 -5.18 -6.10 -5.82
C ALA A 248 -6.67 -5.79 -5.55
N LYS A 249 -7.50 -6.83 -5.50
CA LYS A 249 -8.95 -6.68 -5.33
C LYS A 249 -9.30 -5.94 -4.03
N SER A 250 -8.69 -6.31 -2.90
CA SER A 250 -8.96 -5.65 -1.62
C SER A 250 -8.47 -4.21 -1.56
N SER A 251 -7.37 -3.84 -2.24
CA SER A 251 -6.95 -2.43 -2.37
C SER A 251 -7.91 -1.60 -3.24
N ILE A 252 -8.50 -2.21 -4.28
CA ILE A 252 -9.54 -1.58 -5.09
C ILE A 252 -10.83 -1.38 -4.26
N LEU A 253 -11.26 -2.40 -3.52
CA LEU A 253 -12.41 -2.31 -2.63
C LEU A 253 -12.17 -1.32 -1.49
N PHE A 254 -10.94 -1.26 -0.94
CA PHE A 254 -10.55 -0.27 0.06
C PHE A 254 -10.82 1.13 -0.46
N ARG A 255 -10.23 1.51 -1.60
CA ARG A 255 -10.36 2.87 -2.12
C ARG A 255 -11.80 3.24 -2.52
N LYS A 256 -12.56 2.28 -3.04
CA LYS A 256 -14.00 2.46 -3.36
C LYS A 256 -14.84 2.64 -2.08
N THR A 257 -14.56 1.85 -1.05
CA THR A 257 -15.30 1.88 0.22
C THR A 257 -15.00 3.14 1.03
N SER A 258 -13.75 3.58 1.03
CA SER A 258 -13.30 4.80 1.73
C SER A 258 -13.54 6.07 0.93
N GLU A 259 -13.89 5.95 -0.37
CA GLU A 259 -13.98 7.06 -1.32
C GLU A 259 -12.68 7.89 -1.40
N THR A 260 -11.55 7.18 -1.40
CA THR A 260 -10.21 7.78 -1.48
C THR A 260 -9.55 7.50 -2.82
N ILE A 261 -8.57 8.32 -3.14
CA ILE A 261 -7.75 8.24 -4.34
C ILE A 261 -6.42 7.58 -3.98
N ASP A 262 -5.95 6.70 -4.87
CA ASP A 262 -4.62 6.11 -4.76
C ASP A 262 -3.56 7.14 -5.19
N GLY A 263 -2.75 7.57 -4.23
CA GLY A 263 -1.74 8.60 -4.44
C GLY A 263 -0.66 8.22 -5.44
N ARG A 264 -0.51 6.93 -5.75
CA ARG A 264 0.53 6.38 -6.62
C ARG A 264 0.17 6.46 -8.10
N ILE A 265 -1.09 6.70 -8.43
CA ILE A 265 -1.54 6.84 -9.82
C ILE A 265 -0.79 8.01 -10.49
N GLY A 266 -0.22 7.74 -11.67
CA GLY A 266 0.57 8.70 -12.45
C GLY A 266 1.99 8.97 -11.96
N ARG A 267 2.49 8.24 -10.94
CA ARG A 267 3.79 8.54 -10.28
C ARG A 267 4.87 7.47 -10.45
N GLY A 268 4.63 6.48 -11.32
CA GLY A 268 5.59 5.40 -11.55
C GLY A 268 5.53 4.29 -10.50
N PHE A 269 6.31 3.23 -10.73
CA PHE A 269 6.39 2.08 -9.82
C PHE A 269 7.29 2.38 -8.62
N ILE A 270 6.70 2.94 -7.57
CA ILE A 270 7.38 3.19 -6.30
C ILE A 270 7.47 1.87 -5.52
N SER A 271 8.51 1.08 -5.77
CA SER A 271 8.72 -0.19 -5.10
C SER A 271 9.25 0.01 -3.69
N SER A 272 8.66 -0.67 -2.71
CA SER A 272 9.03 -0.55 -1.30
C SER A 272 9.65 -1.83 -0.73
N PHE A 273 9.23 -3.02 -1.19
CA PHE A 273 9.72 -4.31 -0.68
C PHE A 273 10.04 -5.28 -1.83
N HIS A 274 11.11 -6.07 -1.87
CA HIS A 274 12.16 -6.22 -0.87
C HIS A 274 13.44 -5.49 -1.32
N THR A 275 14.10 -4.78 -0.40
CA THR A 275 15.36 -4.05 -0.64
C THR A 275 16.49 -4.91 -1.21
N LYS A 276 16.60 -6.18 -0.78
CA LYS A 276 17.67 -7.12 -1.18
C LYS A 276 17.52 -7.68 -2.59
N TYR A 277 16.29 -7.83 -3.09
CA TYR A 277 16.01 -8.54 -4.35
C TYR A 277 15.49 -7.58 -5.41
N TRP A 278 16.38 -6.91 -6.14
CA TRP A 278 15.98 -5.86 -7.10
C TRP A 278 14.98 -6.31 -8.17
N PHE A 279 14.96 -7.60 -8.53
CA PHE A 279 14.04 -8.19 -9.51
C PHE A 279 12.71 -8.70 -8.90
N LEU A 280 12.64 -8.82 -7.57
CA LEU A 280 11.43 -9.19 -6.80
C LEU A 280 11.04 -8.03 -5.87
N ARG A 281 10.82 -6.88 -6.49
CA ARG A 281 10.34 -5.68 -5.84
C ARG A 281 8.86 -5.46 -6.15
N PHE A 282 8.16 -5.00 -5.13
CA PHE A 282 6.72 -4.91 -4.98
C PHE A 282 6.38 -3.60 -4.26
N PRO A 283 5.30 -2.93 -4.69
CA PRO A 283 4.80 -1.73 -4.04
C PRO A 283 3.73 -2.08 -3.01
N ILE A 284 4.13 -2.37 -1.77
CA ILE A 284 3.20 -2.75 -0.69
C ILE A 284 2.96 -1.64 0.35
N ASP A 285 3.87 -0.67 0.41
CA ASP A 285 3.67 0.56 1.15
C ASP A 285 2.86 1.54 0.28
N LEU A 286 1.62 1.79 0.68
CA LEU A 286 0.65 2.57 -0.09
C LEU A 286 0.28 3.88 0.61
N MET A 287 -0.20 4.82 -0.21
CA MET A 287 -0.76 6.09 0.26
C MET A 287 -2.08 6.34 -0.45
N PHE A 288 -3.15 6.51 0.33
CA PHE A 288 -4.46 6.93 -0.16
C PHE A 288 -4.83 8.27 0.46
N HIS A 289 -5.69 9.04 -0.22
CA HIS A 289 -6.08 10.34 0.27
C HIS A 289 -7.47 10.75 -0.25
N THR A 290 -8.14 11.67 0.45
CA THR A 290 -9.38 12.29 -0.03
C THR A 290 -9.12 13.28 -1.17
N SER A 291 -10.17 13.65 -1.91
CA SER A 291 -10.07 14.49 -3.12
C SER A 291 -9.58 15.92 -2.88
N ASP A 292 -9.54 16.37 -1.64
CA ASP A 292 -9.01 17.68 -1.24
C ASP A 292 -7.52 17.64 -0.89
N VAL A 293 -6.86 16.49 -1.00
CA VAL A 293 -5.42 16.33 -0.76
C VAL A 293 -4.66 16.18 -2.08
N PHE A 294 -3.68 17.05 -2.29
CA PHE A 294 -2.87 17.08 -3.51
C PHE A 294 -1.44 16.65 -3.20
N ILE A 295 -0.99 15.57 -3.83
CA ILE A 295 0.36 15.03 -3.66
C ILE A 295 1.32 15.73 -4.64
N ASP A 296 2.27 16.47 -4.08
CA ASP A 296 3.39 17.09 -4.78
C ASP A 296 4.47 16.05 -5.12
N GLU A 297 4.90 15.28 -4.12
CA GLU A 297 5.96 14.28 -4.28
C GLU A 297 5.57 12.99 -3.58
N LEU A 298 5.82 11.84 -4.22
CA LEU A 298 5.70 10.52 -3.59
C LEU A 298 6.80 9.61 -4.14
N LYS A 299 7.70 9.14 -3.29
CA LYS A 299 8.87 8.33 -3.71
C LYS A 299 9.35 7.42 -2.59
N SER A 300 10.13 6.41 -2.95
CA SER A 300 10.94 5.66 -2.00
C SER A 300 12.27 6.40 -1.71
N LEU A 301 12.77 6.24 -0.50
CA LEU A 301 14.05 6.80 -0.03
C LEU A 301 15.16 5.76 -0.02
N GLU A 302 16.37 6.17 0.37
CA GLU A 302 17.48 5.23 0.54
C GLU A 302 17.22 4.15 1.59
N HIS A 303 17.81 2.98 1.37
CA HIS A 303 17.79 1.86 2.30
C HIS A 303 18.61 2.16 3.56
N PHE A 304 18.06 1.82 4.72
CA PHE A 304 18.67 2.07 6.05
C PHE A 304 18.92 0.79 6.88
N GLY A 305 18.72 -0.39 6.29
CA GLY A 305 18.88 -1.70 6.96
C GLY A 305 17.63 -2.58 6.98
N SER A 306 16.45 -1.99 6.77
CA SER A 306 15.17 -2.71 6.66
C SER A 306 15.06 -3.49 5.33
N ASP A 307 14.22 -4.52 5.30
CA ASP A 307 13.78 -5.16 4.07
C ASP A 307 12.83 -4.28 3.23
N HIS A 308 12.33 -3.18 3.80
CA HIS A 308 11.58 -2.12 3.12
C HIS A 308 12.42 -0.86 2.87
N PHE A 309 12.10 -0.18 1.76
CA PHE A 309 12.48 1.20 1.53
C PHE A 309 11.45 2.13 2.20
N PRO A 310 11.89 3.18 2.93
CA PRO A 310 10.98 4.21 3.42
C PRO A 310 10.24 4.89 2.27
N ILE A 311 8.96 5.19 2.47
CA ILE A 311 8.16 6.01 1.56
C ILE A 311 8.10 7.44 2.09
N TYR A 312 8.38 8.40 1.22
CA TYR A 312 8.31 9.83 1.51
C TYR A 312 7.26 10.50 0.62
N ALA A 313 6.41 11.30 1.25
CA ALA A 313 5.38 12.06 0.60
C ALA A 313 5.45 13.54 0.96
N LYS A 314 5.16 14.39 -0.02
CA LYS A 314 4.81 15.81 0.17
C LYS A 314 3.42 16.03 -0.37
N PHE A 315 2.57 16.68 0.41
CA PHE A 315 1.23 17.02 -0.03
C PHE A 315 0.76 18.33 0.62
N PHE A 316 -0.34 18.85 0.10
CA PHE A 316 -1.06 19.96 0.71
C PHE A 316 -2.56 19.73 0.61
N ILE A 317 -3.34 20.48 1.38
CA ILE A 317 -4.80 20.36 1.44
C ILE A 317 -5.41 21.58 0.75
N ASN A 318 -6.38 21.36 -0.14
CA ASN A 318 -7.17 22.41 -0.75
C ASN A 318 -8.65 22.00 -0.82
N LYS A 319 -9.43 22.52 0.14
CA LYS A 319 -10.86 22.20 0.28
C LYS A 319 -11.79 22.92 -0.68
N LYS A 320 -11.29 23.90 -1.45
CA LYS A 320 -12.15 24.75 -2.29
C LYS A 320 -12.20 24.30 -3.75
N THR A 321 -11.57 23.18 -4.08
CA THR A 321 -11.48 22.66 -5.44
C THR A 321 -12.09 21.26 -5.50
N SER A 322 -12.80 20.99 -6.58
CA SER A 322 -13.42 19.70 -6.89
C SER A 322 -12.65 18.92 -7.97
N GLU A 323 -11.44 19.37 -8.33
CA GLU A 323 -10.68 18.84 -9.47
C GLU A 323 -10.39 17.34 -9.38
N GLN A 324 -10.26 16.79 -8.18
CA GLN A 324 -10.00 15.35 -7.99
C GLN A 324 -11.28 14.55 -7.66
N GLU A 325 -12.44 15.17 -7.47
CA GLU A 325 -13.67 14.45 -7.09
C GLU A 325 -14.06 13.36 -8.10
N HIS A 326 -13.84 13.62 -9.39
CA HIS A 326 -14.12 12.66 -10.46
C HIS A 326 -13.22 11.41 -10.44
N LEU A 327 -12.14 11.42 -9.65
CA LEU A 327 -11.22 10.29 -9.48
C LEU A 327 -11.69 9.32 -8.38
N THR A 328 -12.65 9.75 -7.56
CA THR A 328 -13.24 8.90 -6.53
C THR A 328 -14.18 7.91 -7.19
N GLU A 329 -13.92 6.62 -6.96
CA GLU A 329 -14.78 5.52 -7.42
C GLU A 329 -15.71 5.10 -6.28
N ASN A 330 -16.96 4.76 -6.61
CA ASN A 330 -17.91 4.21 -5.64
C ASN A 330 -17.98 2.68 -5.77
N LEU A 331 -18.52 2.03 -4.75
CA LEU A 331 -18.87 0.62 -4.82
C LEU A 331 -19.99 0.40 -5.85
N GLU A 332 -19.85 -0.67 -6.63
CA GLU A 332 -20.83 -1.17 -7.58
C GLU A 332 -21.91 -2.00 -6.86
N GLU A 333 -23.00 -2.30 -7.57
CA GLU A 333 -24.08 -3.16 -7.04
C GLU A 333 -23.51 -4.53 -6.63
N GLY A 334 -23.83 -4.97 -5.40
CA GLY A 334 -23.30 -6.20 -4.80
C GLY A 334 -21.94 -6.07 -4.11
N GLU A 335 -21.11 -5.05 -4.43
CA GLU A 335 -19.81 -4.88 -3.75
C GLU A 335 -19.99 -4.51 -2.26
N HIS A 336 -21.11 -3.88 -1.89
CA HIS A 336 -21.43 -3.60 -0.49
C HIS A 336 -21.56 -4.86 0.37
N GLU A 337 -22.19 -5.91 -0.18
CA GLU A 337 -22.36 -7.20 0.50
C GLU A 337 -21.02 -7.91 0.63
N ILE A 338 -20.22 -7.93 -0.45
CA ILE A 338 -18.85 -8.46 -0.46
C ILE A 338 -17.99 -7.78 0.61
N VAL A 339 -18.09 -6.45 0.74
CA VAL A 339 -17.35 -5.71 1.77
C VAL A 339 -17.77 -6.14 3.18
N GLN A 340 -19.07 -6.36 3.44
CA GLN A 340 -19.51 -6.86 4.75
C GLN A 340 -19.04 -8.28 5.02
N GLU A 341 -19.09 -9.14 4.01
CA GLU A 341 -18.63 -10.52 4.09
C GLU A 341 -17.15 -10.58 4.46
N ILE A 342 -16.29 -9.87 3.72
CA ILE A 342 -14.84 -9.84 3.98
C ILE A 342 -14.52 -9.31 5.39
N ILE A 343 -15.20 -8.25 5.84
CA ILE A 343 -15.02 -7.73 7.21
C ILE A 343 -15.43 -8.80 8.23
N THR A 344 -16.56 -9.46 8.03
CA THR A 344 -17.06 -10.49 8.93
C THR A 344 -16.13 -11.71 8.96
N GLU A 345 -15.59 -12.12 7.82
CA GLU A 345 -14.59 -13.18 7.72
C GLU A 345 -13.31 -12.80 8.45
N GLY A 346 -12.81 -11.58 8.28
CA GLY A 346 -11.61 -11.09 8.97
C GLY A 346 -11.78 -11.05 10.49
N ILE A 347 -12.93 -10.61 11.00
CA ILE A 347 -13.24 -10.59 12.45
C ILE A 347 -13.36 -12.00 13.04
N ASN A 348 -13.89 -12.95 12.25
CA ASN A 348 -14.08 -14.33 12.70
C ASN A 348 -12.84 -15.22 12.52
N GLU A 349 -11.85 -14.74 11.77
CA GLU A 349 -10.59 -15.43 11.59
C GLU A 349 -9.82 -15.47 12.91
N LYS A 350 -9.06 -16.54 13.12
CA LYS A 350 -8.17 -16.68 14.27
C LYS A 350 -6.80 -17.04 13.74
N SER A 351 -5.81 -16.22 14.05
CA SER A 351 -4.43 -16.57 13.79
C SER A 351 -3.96 -17.64 14.77
N ASP A 352 -3.33 -18.68 14.23
CA ASP A 352 -2.59 -19.68 15.03
C ASP A 352 -1.12 -19.24 15.25
N ASN A 353 -0.66 -18.20 14.55
CA ASN A 353 0.73 -17.74 14.52
C ASN A 353 0.99 -16.52 15.41
N ARG A 354 -0.05 -15.88 15.91
CA ARG A 354 0.03 -14.76 16.86
C ARG A 354 -0.57 -15.18 18.21
N ASN A 355 0.28 -15.43 19.19
CA ASN A 355 -0.09 -15.83 20.57
C ASN A 355 0.51 -14.88 21.60
#